data_AF-A0A2B4R4I9-F1
#
_entry.id   AF-A0A2B4R4I9-F1
#
_cell.length_a   1.000
_cell.length_b   1.000
_cell.length_c   1.000
_cell.angle_alpha   90.00
_cell.angle_beta   90.00
_cell.angle_gamma   90.00
#
_symmetry.space_group_name_H-M   'P 1'
#
loop_
_entity.id
_entity.type
_entity.pdbx_description
1 polymer ?
#
loop_
_entity_poly.entity_id
_entity_poly.type
_entity_poly.pdbx_seq_one_letter_code
_entity_poly.pdbx_strand_id
1 'polypeptide(L)'
;MAAEGVCPFPLPPTQYYKVYTDENVEKQLVPDPPTPAEGTYAMFGASFETDESIIRPLELQGITRLYTTQGRFDRIKELKKLNHSIVINFLELLDILIKSPSSPKREEKLEDLNLLFINIHHLINELRPHQARETLRVMMERQKQQRLDTADKLNKHLDRVVAMLQSSLSSLQLSARQQDSSFEKMEVDQSKEGSEEDEEFGREDEIMCSALENIS
;
A
#
# COMPACT_ATOMS: atom_id res chain seq x y z
N MET A 1 36.28 30.80 7.82
CA MET A 1 35.55 31.92 8.45
C MET A 1 34.19 31.40 8.86
N ALA A 2 34.02 31.19 10.17
CA ALA A 2 32.76 30.87 10.80
C ALA A 2 32.35 32.09 11.63
N ALA A 3 31.15 32.61 11.37
CA ALA A 3 30.41 33.63 12.10
C ALA A 3 29.01 33.63 11.45
N GLU A 4 27.85 33.63 12.09
CA GLU A 4 27.40 33.87 13.47
C GLU A 4 25.93 33.37 13.55
N GLY A 5 25.46 32.90 14.72
CA GLY A 5 24.05 33.06 15.13
C GLY A 5 23.04 31.92 14.90
N VAL A 6 23.01 30.96 15.84
CA VAL A 6 21.86 30.13 16.30
C VAL A 6 21.23 29.11 15.32
N CYS A 7 22.01 28.09 14.95
CA CYS A 7 21.46 26.76 14.70
C CYS A 7 22.56 25.71 15.01
N PRO A 8 22.29 24.63 15.76
CA PRO A 8 23.29 23.59 16.03
C PRO A 8 23.62 22.74 14.79
N PHE A 9 22.88 22.92 13.69
CA PHE A 9 23.06 22.18 12.45
C PHE A 9 23.87 22.97 11.42
N PRO A 10 24.67 22.29 10.58
CA PRO A 10 25.38 22.96 9.49
C PRO A 10 24.38 23.61 8.53
N LEU A 11 24.75 24.77 8.00
CA LEU A 11 23.97 25.40 6.92
C LEU A 11 23.91 24.47 5.71
N PRO A 12 22.78 24.46 4.97
CA PRO A 12 22.64 23.63 3.78
C PRO A 12 23.74 23.98 2.77
N PRO A 13 24.23 23.01 1.98
CA PRO A 13 25.30 23.28 1.03
C PRO A 13 24.88 24.34 0.00
N THR A 14 25.55 25.49 0.04
CA THR A 14 25.21 26.66 -0.79
C THR A 14 25.37 26.42 -2.29
N GLN A 15 26.10 25.39 -2.67
CA GLN A 15 26.31 24.97 -4.06
C GLN A 15 25.04 24.43 -4.70
N TYR A 16 24.13 23.80 -3.93
CA TYR A 16 22.93 23.20 -4.49
C TYR A 16 21.75 24.17 -4.48
N TYR A 17 21.36 24.70 -3.31
CA TYR A 17 20.07 25.43 -3.22
C TYR A 17 20.05 26.77 -3.96
N LYS A 18 21.20 27.44 -4.17
CA LYS A 18 21.27 28.73 -4.86
C LYS A 18 20.94 28.64 -6.36
N VAL A 19 21.08 27.45 -6.94
CA VAL A 19 20.81 27.22 -8.37
C VAL A 19 19.31 27.04 -8.64
N TYR A 20 18.52 26.71 -7.61
CA TYR A 20 17.07 26.57 -7.67
C TYR A 20 16.37 27.93 -7.48
N THR A 21 16.36 28.74 -8.55
CA THR A 21 15.55 29.96 -8.66
C THR A 21 14.40 29.72 -9.63
N ASP A 22 13.29 30.46 -9.48
CA ASP A 22 12.10 30.30 -10.34
C ASP A 22 12.45 30.45 -11.83
N GLU A 23 13.34 31.39 -12.16
CA GLU A 23 13.84 31.61 -13.53
C GLU A 23 14.66 30.44 -14.06
N ASN A 24 15.51 29.81 -13.25
CA ASN A 24 16.31 28.66 -13.67
C ASN A 24 15.46 27.39 -13.81
N VAL A 25 14.40 27.25 -12.99
CA VAL A 25 13.43 26.16 -13.09
C VAL A 25 12.63 26.29 -14.39
N GLU A 26 12.15 27.49 -14.71
CA GLU A 26 11.43 27.77 -15.95
C GLU A 26 12.31 27.50 -17.19
N LYS A 27 13.60 27.86 -17.11
CA LYS A 27 14.58 27.63 -18.18
C LYS A 27 15.21 26.22 -18.19
N GLN A 28 14.83 25.33 -17.27
CA GLN A 28 15.41 23.99 -17.11
C GLN A 28 16.95 23.98 -16.97
N LEU A 29 17.52 25.02 -16.35
CA LEU A 29 18.96 25.13 -16.08
C LEU A 29 19.37 24.53 -14.73
N VAL A 30 18.43 23.87 -14.05
CA VAL A 30 18.64 23.23 -12.77
C VAL A 30 19.46 21.95 -12.98
N PRO A 31 20.53 21.72 -12.19
CA PRO A 31 21.35 20.53 -12.32
C PRO A 31 20.55 19.29 -11.92
N ASP A 32 20.74 18.21 -12.68
CA ASP A 32 20.26 16.88 -12.32
C ASP A 32 20.90 16.40 -11.01
N PRO A 33 20.22 15.53 -10.25
CA PRO A 33 20.81 14.92 -9.07
C PRO A 33 22.13 14.22 -9.42
N PRO A 34 23.13 14.24 -8.52
CA PRO A 34 24.38 13.53 -8.76
C PRO A 34 24.11 12.05 -8.96
N THR A 35 24.88 11.41 -9.85
CA THR A 35 24.80 9.96 -10.05
C THR A 35 25.09 9.23 -8.73
N PRO A 36 24.42 8.10 -8.45
CA PRO A 36 24.71 7.29 -7.27
C PRO A 36 26.20 6.97 -7.18
N ALA A 37 26.76 7.00 -5.97
CA ALA A 37 28.16 6.66 -5.76
C ALA A 37 28.39 5.16 -6.03
N GLU A 38 29.36 4.85 -6.87
CA GLU A 38 29.83 3.48 -7.14
C GLU A 38 31.09 3.20 -6.34
N GLY A 39 31.20 2.00 -5.75
CA GLY A 39 32.34 1.56 -4.94
C GLY A 39 32.16 1.80 -3.45
N THR A 40 33.24 2.20 -2.76
CA THR A 40 33.26 2.32 -1.30
C THR A 40 32.88 3.75 -0.87
N TYR A 41 31.89 3.90 0.00
CA TYR A 41 31.50 5.18 0.59
C TYR A 41 31.43 5.10 2.12
N ALA A 42 31.73 6.20 2.80
CA ALA A 42 31.63 6.29 4.25
C ALA A 42 30.33 6.98 4.66
N MET A 43 29.57 6.35 5.55
CA MET A 43 28.32 6.88 6.08
C MET A 43 28.27 6.63 7.60
N PHE A 44 28.05 7.70 8.37
CA PHE A 44 28.03 7.65 9.85
C PHE A 44 29.24 6.96 10.50
N GLY A 45 30.44 7.16 9.93
CA GLY A 45 31.68 6.58 10.43
C GLY A 45 31.90 5.10 10.07
N ALA A 46 30.99 4.49 9.30
CA ALA A 46 31.15 3.15 8.76
C ALA A 46 31.42 3.21 7.25
N SER A 47 32.29 2.32 6.78
CA SER A 47 32.54 2.11 5.35
C SER A 47 31.52 1.12 4.78
N PHE A 48 30.99 1.42 3.60
CA PHE A 48 30.01 0.63 2.86
C PHE A 48 30.49 0.47 1.43
N GLU A 49 30.16 -0.66 0.80
CA GLU A 49 30.43 -0.90 -0.62
C GLU A 49 29.10 -1.03 -1.37
N THR A 50 29.03 -0.44 -2.57
CA THR A 50 27.80 -0.44 -3.39
C THR A 50 27.39 -1.85 -3.83
N ASP A 51 28.35 -2.76 -4.00
CA ASP A 51 28.12 -4.15 -4.45
C ASP A 51 27.97 -5.16 -3.30
N GLU A 52 27.98 -4.70 -2.04
CA GLU A 52 27.96 -5.59 -0.89
C GLU A 52 26.64 -6.37 -0.83
N SER A 53 26.73 -7.67 -0.54
CA SER A 53 25.53 -8.46 -0.26
C SER A 53 24.74 -7.80 0.87
N ILE A 54 23.40 -7.69 0.72
CA ILE A 54 22.49 -7.04 1.68
C ILE A 54 22.79 -7.43 3.13
N ILE A 55 23.31 -8.64 3.34
CA ILE A 55 23.80 -9.12 4.63
C ILE A 55 25.29 -9.41 4.47
N ARG A 56 26.12 -8.75 5.28
CA ARG A 56 27.55 -9.03 5.35
C ARG A 56 27.83 -10.42 5.91
N PRO A 57 28.63 -11.27 5.23
CA PRO A 57 29.13 -12.53 5.77
C PRO A 57 29.86 -12.34 7.11
N LEU A 58 29.70 -13.30 8.02
CA LEU A 58 30.38 -13.29 9.33
C LEU A 58 31.90 -13.33 9.18
N GLU A 59 32.38 -14.01 8.14
CA GLU A 59 33.79 -14.23 7.85
C GLU A 59 34.51 -12.92 7.51
N LEU A 60 33.82 -11.96 6.85
CA LEU A 60 34.37 -10.63 6.55
C LEU A 60 34.48 -9.75 7.81
N GLN A 61 33.74 -10.08 8.86
CA GLN A 61 33.79 -9.39 10.16
C GLN A 61 34.80 -10.05 11.12
N GLY A 62 35.51 -11.09 10.68
CA GLY A 62 36.41 -11.88 11.52
C GLY A 62 35.68 -12.76 12.54
N ILE A 63 34.39 -13.02 12.34
CA ILE A 63 33.54 -13.76 13.28
C ILE A 63 33.42 -15.21 12.83
N THR A 64 33.72 -16.14 13.73
CA THR A 64 33.61 -17.58 13.45
C THR A 64 32.15 -17.97 13.27
N ARG A 65 31.86 -18.53 12.10
CA ARG A 65 30.55 -19.11 11.78
C ARG A 65 30.39 -20.47 12.46
N LEU A 66 29.32 -20.62 13.24
CA LEU A 66 29.06 -21.81 14.05
C LEU A 66 28.18 -22.87 13.36
N TYR A 67 27.73 -22.62 12.14
CA TYR A 67 26.83 -23.51 11.38
C TYR A 67 27.38 -23.79 9.99
N THR A 68 27.13 -25.00 9.50
CA THR A 68 27.65 -25.44 8.19
C THR A 68 26.84 -24.86 7.03
N THR A 69 27.53 -24.37 6.00
CA THR A 69 26.94 -23.95 4.72
C THR A 69 26.99 -25.06 3.67
N GLN A 70 27.59 -26.21 4.00
CA GLN A 70 27.83 -27.31 3.06
C GLN A 70 26.60 -28.24 3.02
N GLY A 71 26.03 -28.45 1.82
CA GLY A 71 24.93 -29.39 1.57
C GLY A 71 23.53 -28.78 1.58
N ARG A 72 22.50 -29.59 1.89
CA ARG A 72 21.10 -29.14 1.98
C ARG A 72 20.91 -28.28 3.24
N PHE A 73 21.24 -27.01 3.11
CA PHE A 73 21.25 -26.05 4.20
C PHE A 73 19.82 -25.71 4.67
N ASP A 74 19.48 -26.12 5.89
CA ASP A 74 18.19 -25.86 6.52
C ASP A 74 18.36 -24.84 7.65
N ARG A 75 18.21 -23.56 7.31
CA ARG A 75 18.35 -22.41 8.22
C ARG A 75 17.54 -22.57 9.49
N ILE A 76 16.35 -23.15 9.40
CA ILE A 76 15.45 -23.33 10.54
C ILE A 76 16.02 -24.37 11.52
N LYS A 77 16.61 -25.46 11.02
CA LYS A 77 17.25 -26.46 11.86
C LYS A 77 18.50 -25.91 12.54
N GLU A 78 19.33 -25.18 11.82
CA GLU A 78 20.53 -24.57 12.41
C GLU A 78 20.18 -23.53 13.46
N LEU A 79 19.15 -22.70 13.22
CA LEU A 79 18.64 -21.76 14.22
C LEU A 79 18.16 -22.47 15.50
N LYS A 80 17.48 -23.61 15.37
CA LYS A 80 17.07 -24.43 16.53
C LYS A 80 18.26 -25.00 17.29
N LYS A 81 19.29 -25.47 16.59
CA LYS A 81 20.53 -25.98 17.22
C LYS A 81 21.24 -24.88 18.00
N LEU A 82 21.42 -23.70 17.40
CA LEU A 82 22.04 -22.55 18.08
C LEU A 82 21.22 -22.12 19.29
N ASN A 83 19.90 -22.08 19.19
CA ASN A 83 19.03 -21.75 20.32
C ASN A 83 19.20 -22.75 21.48
N HIS A 84 19.28 -24.05 21.17
CA HIS A 84 19.57 -25.07 22.18
C HIS A 84 20.96 -24.87 22.82
N SER A 85 21.96 -24.54 22.00
CA SER A 85 23.32 -24.23 22.47
C SER A 85 23.36 -23.01 23.40
N ILE A 86 22.56 -21.98 23.14
CA ILE A 86 22.44 -20.80 24.01
C ILE A 86 21.91 -21.20 25.38
N VAL A 87 20.85 -22.01 25.42
CA VAL A 87 20.26 -22.46 26.68
C VAL A 87 21.26 -23.27 27.50
N ILE A 88 21.98 -24.20 26.87
CA ILE A 88 23.01 -24.99 27.56
C ILE A 88 24.12 -24.07 28.10
N ASN A 89 24.65 -23.17 27.28
CA ASN A 89 25.74 -22.28 27.68
C ASN A 89 25.30 -21.32 28.82
N PHE A 90 24.03 -20.88 28.81
CA PHE A 90 23.45 -20.11 29.91
C PHE A 90 23.36 -20.92 31.22
N LEU A 91 22.96 -22.19 31.15
CA LEU A 91 22.93 -23.06 32.34
C LEU A 91 24.34 -23.32 32.89
N GLU A 92 25.32 -23.53 32.01
CA GLU A 92 26.73 -23.66 32.41
C GLU A 92 27.25 -22.37 33.07
N LEU A 93 26.89 -21.21 32.54
CA LEU A 93 27.21 -19.92 33.15
C LEU A 93 26.60 -19.79 34.56
N LEU A 94 25.33 -20.17 34.74
CA LEU A 94 24.70 -20.18 36.06
C LEU A 94 25.43 -21.09 37.05
N ASP A 95 25.82 -22.29 36.61
CA ASP A 95 26.57 -23.24 37.45
C ASP A 95 27.95 -22.67 37.86
N ILE A 96 28.64 -21.99 36.95
CA ILE A 96 29.90 -21.29 37.23
C ILE A 96 29.67 -20.16 38.24
N LEU A 97 28.61 -19.37 38.10
CA LEU A 97 28.30 -18.28 39.03
C LEU A 97 27.98 -18.78 40.44
N ILE A 98 27.33 -19.94 40.56
CA ILE A 98 27.04 -20.58 41.85
C ILE A 98 28.31 -21.13 42.50
N LYS A 99 29.17 -21.82 41.73
CA LYS A 99 30.36 -22.51 42.26
C LYS A 99 31.56 -21.59 42.45
N SER A 100 31.81 -20.67 41.54
CA SER A 100 33.03 -19.86 41.48
C SER A 100 32.81 -18.57 40.67
N PRO A 101 32.16 -17.55 41.24
CA PRO A 101 31.76 -16.33 40.52
C PRO A 101 32.93 -15.48 39.99
N SER A 102 34.11 -15.59 40.61
CA SER A 102 35.32 -14.85 40.21
C SER A 102 36.23 -15.63 39.26
N SER A 103 35.77 -16.77 38.73
CA SER A 103 36.56 -17.58 37.80
C SER A 103 36.63 -16.91 36.42
N PRO A 104 37.79 -16.94 35.73
CA PRO A 104 37.90 -16.47 34.34
C PRO A 104 36.98 -17.25 33.37
N LYS A 105 36.55 -18.46 33.75
CA LYS A 105 35.56 -19.26 32.98
C LYS A 105 34.23 -18.53 32.77
N ARG A 106 33.89 -17.57 33.64
CA ARG A 106 32.72 -16.71 33.46
C ARG A 106 32.85 -15.86 32.21
N GLU A 107 34.01 -15.26 31.98
CA GLU A 107 34.27 -14.38 30.83
C GLU A 107 34.28 -15.19 29.54
N GLU A 108 34.93 -16.35 29.54
CA GLU A 108 34.91 -17.30 28.40
C GLU A 108 33.47 -17.67 28.00
N LYS A 109 32.59 -17.98 28.98
CA LYS A 109 31.19 -18.31 28.68
C LYS A 109 30.36 -17.12 28.21
N LEU A 110 30.69 -15.91 28.65
CA LEU A 110 30.05 -14.70 28.14
C LEU A 110 30.46 -14.43 26.68
N GLU A 111 31.71 -14.68 26.32
CA GLU A 111 32.19 -14.60 24.94
C GLU A 111 31.53 -15.65 24.04
N ASP A 112 31.43 -16.90 24.51
CA ASP A 112 30.69 -17.97 23.81
C ASP A 112 29.23 -17.57 23.54
N LEU A 113 28.54 -17.04 24.55
CA LEU A 113 27.16 -16.56 24.42
C LEU A 113 27.06 -15.42 23.42
N ASN A 114 27.96 -14.44 23.48
CA ASN A 114 27.99 -13.33 22.53
C ASN A 114 28.15 -13.84 21.09
N LEU A 115 29.06 -14.78 20.87
CA LEU A 115 29.28 -15.40 19.56
C LEU A 115 28.03 -16.16 19.07
N LEU A 116 27.34 -16.89 19.95
CA LEU A 116 26.10 -17.58 19.63
C LEU A 116 25.00 -16.61 19.21
N PHE A 117 24.83 -15.50 19.92
CA PHE A 117 23.82 -14.49 19.57
C PHE A 117 24.13 -13.81 18.23
N ILE A 118 25.39 -13.47 17.96
CA ILE A 118 25.80 -12.91 16.66
C ILE A 118 25.44 -13.87 15.51
N ASN A 119 25.74 -15.16 15.68
CA ASN A 119 25.42 -16.19 14.68
C ASN A 119 23.90 -16.34 14.46
N ILE A 120 23.09 -16.29 15.53
CA ILE A 120 21.63 -16.29 15.42
C ILE A 120 21.13 -15.06 14.67
N HIS A 121 21.63 -13.87 15.01
CA HIS A 121 21.24 -12.63 14.34
C HIS A 121 21.53 -12.69 12.85
N HIS A 122 22.70 -13.21 12.47
CA HIS A 122 23.05 -13.37 11.07
C HIS A 122 22.11 -14.35 10.34
N LEU A 123 21.79 -15.51 10.93
CA LEU A 123 20.82 -16.45 10.35
C LEU A 123 19.43 -15.86 10.18
N ILE A 124 18.97 -15.06 11.14
CA ILE A 124 17.69 -14.34 11.06
C ILE A 124 17.74 -13.32 9.93
N ASN A 125 18.85 -12.59 9.81
CA ASN A 125 19.05 -11.63 8.74
C ASN A 125 18.97 -12.32 7.37
N GLU A 126 19.60 -13.50 7.20
CA GLU A 126 19.52 -14.31 5.96
C GLU A 126 18.08 -14.71 5.58
N LEU A 127 17.17 -14.78 6.54
CA LEU A 127 15.75 -15.09 6.30
C LEU A 127 14.91 -13.87 5.91
N ARG A 128 15.40 -12.63 6.09
CA ARG A 128 14.66 -11.39 5.82
C ARG A 128 14.24 -11.25 4.35
N PRO A 129 15.09 -11.55 3.33
CA PRO A 129 14.67 -11.47 1.93
C PRO A 129 13.54 -12.46 1.60
N HIS A 130 13.58 -13.67 2.18
CA HIS A 130 12.51 -14.64 2.02
C HIS A 130 11.21 -14.15 2.68
N GLN A 131 11.30 -13.63 3.90
CA GLN A 131 10.16 -13.03 4.61
C GLN A 131 9.52 -11.88 3.82
N ALA A 132 10.33 -11.01 3.22
CA ALA A 132 9.84 -9.89 2.41
C ALA A 132 9.06 -10.40 1.18
N ARG A 133 9.55 -11.43 0.50
CA ARG A 133 8.85 -12.06 -0.64
C ARG A 133 7.51 -12.67 -0.23
N GLU A 134 7.47 -13.39 0.90
CA GLU A 134 6.23 -13.99 1.38
C GLU A 134 5.22 -12.91 1.83
N THR A 135 5.71 -11.84 2.45
CA THR A 135 4.88 -10.68 2.82
C THR A 135 4.28 -10.03 1.58
N LEU A 136 5.07 -9.84 0.52
CA LEU A 136 4.61 -9.29 -0.75
C LEU A 136 3.56 -10.20 -1.38
N ARG A 137 3.78 -11.52 -1.37
CA ARG A 137 2.82 -12.50 -1.89
C ARG A 137 1.46 -12.36 -1.21
N VAL A 138 1.43 -12.41 0.13
CA VAL A 138 0.20 -12.28 0.92
C VAL A 138 -0.48 -10.93 0.65
N MET A 139 0.30 -9.85 0.52
CA MET A 139 -0.23 -8.54 0.17
C MET A 139 -0.92 -8.54 -1.21
N MET A 140 -0.30 -9.13 -2.23
CA MET A 140 -0.86 -9.22 -3.58
C MET A 140 -2.10 -10.13 -3.64
N GLU A 141 -2.09 -11.23 -2.90
CA GLU A 141 -3.27 -12.11 -2.76
C GLU A 141 -4.46 -11.36 -2.14
N ARG A 142 -4.20 -10.56 -1.09
CA ARG A 142 -5.22 -9.69 -0.50
C ARG A 142 -5.74 -8.65 -1.49
N GLN A 143 -4.87 -7.99 -2.25
CA GLN A 143 -5.28 -7.01 -3.26
C GLN A 143 -6.14 -7.65 -4.36
N LYS A 144 -5.78 -8.85 -4.80
CA LYS A 144 -6.57 -9.62 -5.76
C LYS A 144 -7.97 -9.91 -5.20
N GLN A 145 -8.06 -10.40 -3.97
CA GLN A 145 -9.34 -10.70 -3.33
C GLN A 145 -10.22 -9.44 -3.22
N GLN A 146 -9.65 -8.31 -2.78
CA GLN A 146 -10.38 -7.05 -2.68
C GLN A 146 -10.93 -6.57 -4.03
N ARG A 147 -10.18 -6.76 -5.13
CA ARG A 147 -10.65 -6.43 -6.48
C ARG A 147 -11.82 -7.31 -6.91
N LEU A 148 -11.74 -8.62 -6.65
CA LEU A 148 -12.82 -9.56 -6.95
C LEU A 148 -14.08 -9.21 -6.14
N ASP A 149 -13.95 -8.99 -4.84
CA ASP A 149 -15.08 -8.62 -3.97
C ASP A 149 -15.74 -7.29 -4.42
N THR A 150 -14.94 -6.35 -4.91
CA THR A 150 -15.45 -5.06 -5.43
C THR A 150 -16.19 -5.25 -6.75
N ALA A 151 -15.66 -6.07 -7.66
CA ALA A 151 -16.34 -6.40 -8.91
C ALA A 151 -17.67 -7.12 -8.65
N ASP A 152 -17.70 -8.08 -7.73
CA ASP A 152 -18.93 -8.79 -7.34
C ASP A 152 -19.97 -7.85 -6.72
N LYS A 153 -19.54 -6.88 -5.90
CA LYS A 153 -20.44 -5.85 -5.38
C LYS A 153 -21.02 -5.00 -6.50
N LEU A 154 -20.18 -4.59 -7.46
CA LEU A 154 -20.61 -3.78 -8.60
C LEU A 154 -21.62 -4.53 -9.47
N ASN A 155 -21.38 -5.80 -9.77
CA ASN A 155 -22.33 -6.66 -10.49
C ASN A 155 -23.67 -6.75 -9.76
N LYS A 156 -23.66 -6.98 -8.45
CA LYS A 156 -24.90 -6.98 -7.63
C LYS A 156 -25.64 -5.65 -7.65
N HIS A 157 -24.92 -4.53 -7.75
CA HIS A 157 -25.54 -3.21 -7.89
C HIS A 157 -26.16 -3.03 -9.28
N LEU A 158 -25.50 -3.48 -10.35
CA LEU A 158 -26.05 -3.46 -11.69
C LEU A 158 -27.32 -4.31 -11.80
N ASP A 159 -27.33 -5.53 -11.26
CA ASP A 159 -28.51 -6.40 -11.26
C ASP A 159 -29.71 -5.74 -10.58
N ARG A 160 -29.49 -5.05 -9.46
CA ARG A 160 -30.54 -4.27 -8.78
C ARG A 160 -31.03 -3.11 -9.63
N VAL A 161 -30.15 -2.36 -10.28
CA VAL A 161 -30.54 -1.24 -11.16
C VAL A 161 -31.35 -1.75 -12.34
N VAL A 162 -30.92 -2.84 -12.98
CA VAL A 162 -31.67 -3.47 -14.08
C VAL A 162 -33.06 -3.92 -13.60
N ALA A 163 -33.16 -4.57 -12.44
CA ALA A 163 -34.45 -4.96 -11.87
C ALA A 163 -35.36 -3.76 -11.56
N MET A 164 -34.81 -2.67 -11.03
CA MET A 164 -35.56 -1.43 -10.81
C MET A 164 -36.07 -0.81 -12.12
N LEU A 165 -35.21 -0.73 -13.15
CA LEU A 165 -35.60 -0.21 -14.47
C LEU A 165 -36.69 -1.07 -15.11
N GLN A 166 -36.58 -2.40 -15.04
CA GLN A 166 -37.60 -3.32 -15.54
C GLN A 166 -38.93 -3.14 -14.80
N SER A 167 -38.88 -2.98 -13.47
CA SER A 167 -40.08 -2.70 -12.67
C SER A 167 -40.72 -1.38 -13.07
N SER A 168 -39.94 -0.30 -13.19
CA SER A 168 -40.46 1.02 -13.60
C SER A 168 -41.06 1.00 -15.00
N LEU A 169 -40.40 0.35 -15.95
CA LEU A 169 -40.92 0.19 -17.31
C LEU A 169 -42.25 -0.59 -17.31
N SER A 170 -42.33 -1.67 -16.52
CA SER A 170 -43.56 -2.44 -16.38
C SER A 170 -44.69 -1.61 -15.77
N SER A 171 -44.40 -0.79 -14.76
CA SER A 171 -45.37 0.14 -14.16
C SER A 171 -45.85 1.20 -15.16
N LEU A 172 -44.94 1.77 -15.96
CA LEU A 172 -45.30 2.74 -17.00
C LEU A 172 -46.19 2.11 -18.08
N GLN A 173 -45.89 0.88 -18.52
CA GLN A 173 -46.72 0.15 -19.48
C GLN A 173 -48.13 -0.13 -18.94
N LEU A 174 -48.24 -0.43 -17.64
CA LEU A 174 -49.54 -0.60 -16.98
C LEU A 174 -50.33 0.71 -16.90
N SER A 175 -49.67 1.83 -16.57
CA SER A 175 -50.31 3.16 -16.57
C SER A 175 -50.75 3.61 -17.96
N ALA A 176 -49.93 3.38 -19.00
CA ALA A 176 -50.29 3.69 -20.38
C ALA A 176 -51.54 2.91 -20.85
N ARG A 177 -51.62 1.62 -20.53
CA ARG A 177 -52.82 0.80 -20.81
C ARG A 177 -54.08 1.26 -20.07
N GLN A 178 -53.93 1.80 -18.86
CA GLN A 178 -55.06 2.35 -18.11
C GLN A 178 -55.58 3.66 -18.72
N GLN A 179 -54.68 4.50 -19.25
CA GLN A 179 -55.08 5.72 -19.98
C GLN A 179 -55.81 5.40 -21.29
N ASP A 180 -55.36 4.43 -22.08
CA ASP A 180 -56.07 3.98 -23.29
C ASP A 180 -57.49 3.46 -22.95
N SER A 181 -57.65 2.71 -21.86
CA SER A 181 -58.96 2.21 -21.41
C SER A 181 -59.90 3.31 -20.87
N SER A 182 -59.33 4.46 -20.47
CA SER A 182 -60.08 5.63 -20.02
C SER A 182 -60.47 6.53 -21.19
N PHE A 183 -59.68 6.55 -22.27
CA PHE A 183 -60.00 7.23 -23.53
C PHE A 183 -61.10 6.48 -24.30
N GLU A 184 -61.03 5.15 -24.39
CA GLU A 184 -62.12 4.31 -24.97
C GLU A 184 -63.44 4.41 -24.19
N LYS A 185 -63.40 4.67 -22.87
CA LYS A 185 -64.62 4.87 -22.07
C LYS A 185 -65.24 6.25 -22.22
N MET A 186 -64.49 7.26 -22.68
CA MET A 186 -65.01 8.61 -22.87
C MET A 186 -65.56 8.83 -24.30
N GLU A 187 -65.06 8.10 -25.31
CA GLU A 187 -65.62 8.12 -26.67
C GLU A 187 -66.99 7.44 -26.79
N VAL A 188 -67.36 6.54 -25.87
CA VAL A 188 -68.64 5.81 -25.95
C VAL A 188 -69.83 6.64 -25.40
N ASP A 189 -69.59 7.77 -24.72
CA ASP A 189 -70.66 8.57 -24.08
C ASP A 189 -71.01 9.89 -24.80
N GLN A 190 -70.35 10.23 -25.92
CA GLN A 190 -70.68 11.42 -26.71
C GLN A 190 -71.23 11.05 -28.09
N SER A 191 -72.46 10.55 -28.12
CA SER A 191 -73.29 10.65 -29.33
C SER A 191 -74.77 10.77 -28.98
N LYS A 192 -75.17 11.94 -28.47
CA LYS A 192 -76.50 12.52 -28.69
C LYS A 192 -76.51 14.04 -28.53
N GLU A 193 -76.83 14.67 -29.67
CA GLU A 193 -77.41 16.01 -29.90
C GLU A 193 -76.54 17.28 -29.75
N GLY A 194 -76.48 18.04 -30.86
CA GLY A 194 -76.57 19.51 -30.82
C GLY A 194 -75.35 20.33 -31.26
N SER A 195 -75.32 20.66 -32.57
CA SER A 195 -75.01 21.97 -33.19
C SER A 195 -74.01 22.99 -32.59
N GLU A 196 -73.24 23.57 -33.53
CA GLU A 196 -72.63 24.93 -33.58
C GLU A 196 -71.15 25.10 -33.14
N GLU A 197 -70.32 25.25 -34.19
CA GLU A 197 -69.20 26.18 -34.44
C GLU A 197 -68.17 26.56 -33.35
N ASP A 198 -66.89 26.41 -33.76
CA ASP A 198 -65.71 27.23 -33.43
C ASP A 198 -65.37 27.53 -31.96
N GLU A 199 -64.36 26.83 -31.38
CA GLU A 199 -63.41 27.44 -30.42
C GLU A 199 -62.20 26.56 -29.98
N GLU A 200 -61.68 25.64 -30.82
CA GLU A 200 -60.55 24.77 -30.43
C GLU A 200 -59.20 25.17 -31.06
N PHE A 201 -58.93 26.47 -31.20
CA PHE A 201 -57.60 27.00 -31.54
C PHE A 201 -56.92 27.75 -30.38
N GLY A 202 -57.54 27.82 -29.19
CA GLY A 202 -57.04 28.62 -28.06
C GLY A 202 -56.16 27.89 -27.04
N ARG A 203 -56.35 26.57 -26.85
CA ARG A 203 -55.71 25.83 -25.74
C ARG A 203 -54.25 25.47 -26.01
N GLU A 204 -53.90 25.21 -27.26
CA GLU A 204 -52.54 24.81 -27.63
C GLU A 204 -51.58 26.02 -27.61
N ASP A 205 -52.07 27.21 -27.97
CA ASP A 205 -51.32 28.47 -27.92
C ASP A 205 -51.10 28.98 -26.47
N GLU A 206 -52.01 28.69 -25.54
CA GLU A 206 -51.87 29.03 -24.11
C GLU A 206 -50.79 28.17 -23.42
N ILE A 207 -50.67 26.91 -23.82
CA ILE A 207 -49.61 26.01 -23.35
C ILE A 207 -48.26 26.38 -23.96
N MET A 208 -48.23 26.84 -25.22
CA MET A 208 -47.00 27.28 -25.86
C MET A 208 -46.45 28.58 -25.25
N CYS A 209 -47.30 29.54 -24.90
CA CYS A 209 -46.88 30.80 -24.26
C CYS A 209 -46.36 30.59 -22.83
N SER A 210 -46.99 29.70 -22.04
CA SER A 210 -46.55 29.39 -20.67
C SER A 210 -45.23 28.61 -20.61
N ALA A 211 -44.87 27.88 -21.67
CA ALA A 211 -43.58 27.19 -21.78
C ALA A 211 -42.41 28.16 -22.08
N LEU A 212 -42.67 29.27 -22.79
CA LEU A 212 -41.63 30.23 -23.17
C LEU A 212 -41.25 31.21 -22.04
N GLU A 213 -42.16 31.49 -21.10
CA GLU A 213 -41.87 32.35 -19.94
C GLU A 213 -41.00 31.65 -18.87
N ASN A 214 -40.97 30.31 -18.83
CA ASN A 214 -40.20 29.55 -17.84
C ASN A 214 -38.75 29.26 -18.25
N ILE A 215 -38.29 29.76 -19.40
CA ILE A 215 -36.93 29.55 -19.92
C ILE A 215 -36.12 30.86 -19.95
N SER A 216 -36.67 32.00 -19.47
CA SER A 216 -35.91 33.24 -19.27
C SER A 216 -35.55 33.51 -17.82
#